data_AF-A0AAV4HKY6-F1
#
_entry.id   AF-A0AAV4HKY6-F1
#
_cell.length_a   1.000
_cell.length_b   1.000
_cell.length_c   1.000
_cell.angle_alpha   90.00
_cell.angle_beta   90.00
_cell.angle_gamma   90.00
#
_symmetry.space_group_name_H-M   'P 1'
#
loop_
_entity.id
_entity.type
_entity.pdbx_description
1 polymer ?
#
loop_
_entity_poly.entity_id
_entity_poly.type
_entity_poly.pdbx_seq_one_letter_code
_entity_poly.pdbx_strand_id
1 'polypeptide(L)'
;MVHEMKKAYDESMALVDEDVLGCGENEGANKTEDNEPYDMAYFDNVAGISTEKEYNVQPKIATGVEKILSEGLSKETVDNLYKKYQRPTNCTRLAVLPCNPEVFKHTSTKAKMRDSSLQNTQKALIKGVCAITSAFDDLSKSPTDSDTAMTLLKEKVADGVALLSHASHSLDMFRRHSFK
;
A
#
# COMPACT_ATOMS: atom_id res chain seq x y z
N MET A 1 -19.74 -24.59 10.60
CA MET A 1 -18.82 -23.91 9.66
C MET A 1 -17.55 -23.34 10.31
N VAL A 2 -17.59 -22.32 11.19
CA VAL A 2 -16.33 -21.80 11.81
C VAL A 2 -15.74 -22.75 12.87
N HIS A 3 -16.58 -23.55 13.54
CA HIS A 3 -16.14 -24.55 14.52
C HIS A 3 -15.57 -25.83 13.88
N GLU A 4 -15.92 -26.13 12.63
CA GLU A 4 -15.42 -27.32 11.93
C GLU A 4 -14.02 -27.11 11.36
N MET A 5 -13.67 -25.88 10.96
CA MET A 5 -12.33 -25.56 10.46
C MET A 5 -11.27 -25.56 11.57
N LYS A 6 -11.64 -25.26 12.83
CA LYS A 6 -10.69 -25.28 13.95
C LYS A 6 -10.36 -26.71 14.40
N LYS A 7 -11.35 -27.60 14.37
CA LYS A 7 -11.17 -29.02 14.72
C LYS A 7 -10.24 -29.76 13.74
N ALA A 8 -10.32 -29.44 12.45
CA ALA A 8 -9.44 -30.03 11.43
C ALA A 8 -7.97 -29.58 11.54
N TYR A 9 -7.71 -28.42 12.16
CA TYR A 9 -6.34 -27.91 12.35
C TYR A 9 -5.66 -28.58 13.55
N ASP A 10 -6.40 -28.73 14.66
CA ASP A 10 -5.88 -29.31 15.90
C ASP A 10 -5.65 -30.84 15.80
N GLU A 11 -6.41 -31.55 14.95
CA GLU A 11 -6.26 -32.99 14.72
C GLU A 11 -5.05 -33.36 13.83
N SER A 12 -4.45 -32.41 13.11
CA SER A 12 -3.30 -32.65 12.22
C SER A 12 -1.93 -32.60 12.91
N MET A 13 -1.87 -32.06 14.13
CA MET A 13 -0.63 -31.90 14.91
C MET A 13 -0.38 -33.01 15.94
N ALA A 14 -1.28 -34.00 16.05
CA ALA A 14 -1.22 -35.04 17.08
C ALA A 14 -0.70 -36.41 16.60
N LEU A 15 -0.11 -36.51 15.41
CA LEU A 15 0.41 -37.78 14.88
C LEU A 15 1.81 -37.62 14.28
N VAL A 16 2.83 -37.55 15.12
CA VAL A 16 4.08 -38.29 14.92
C VAL A 16 4.60 -38.67 16.31
N ASP A 17 4.25 -39.89 16.73
CA ASP A 17 4.80 -40.54 17.92
C ASP A 17 6.25 -40.96 17.70
N GLU A 18 6.96 -40.89 18.82
CA GLU A 18 8.23 -41.51 19.17
C GLU A 18 8.23 -43.01 18.81
N ASP A 19 9.28 -43.49 18.13
CA ASP A 19 9.66 -44.89 18.30
C ASP A 19 11.18 -45.11 18.24
N VAL A 20 11.58 -45.90 19.22
CA VAL A 20 12.91 -46.14 19.78
C VAL A 20 13.64 -47.21 18.97
N LEU A 21 14.93 -46.99 18.66
CA LEU A 21 15.93 -48.07 18.60
C LEU A 21 17.29 -47.55 19.05
N GLY A 22 17.74 -48.02 20.22
CA GLY A 22 19.06 -47.75 20.77
C GLY A 22 20.15 -48.67 20.22
N CYS A 23 21.40 -48.21 20.33
CA CYS A 23 22.59 -48.94 20.82
C CYS A 23 23.86 -48.12 20.57
N GLY A 24 24.67 -47.93 21.62
CA GLY A 24 26.12 -47.76 21.50
C GLY A 24 26.69 -46.40 21.90
N GLU A 25 27.16 -46.30 23.14
CA GLU A 25 28.18 -45.33 23.55
C GLU A 25 29.47 -45.56 22.74
N ASN A 26 30.09 -44.49 22.24
CA ASN A 26 31.53 -44.40 22.06
C ASN A 26 31.94 -42.92 22.00
N GLU A 27 32.61 -42.48 23.06
CA GLU A 27 33.43 -41.27 23.05
C GLU A 27 34.58 -41.47 22.04
N GLY A 28 34.65 -40.59 21.06
CA GLY A 28 35.72 -40.58 20.07
C GLY A 28 35.72 -39.25 19.35
N ALA A 29 36.58 -38.34 19.80
CA ALA A 29 36.83 -37.07 19.14
C ALA A 29 37.16 -37.29 17.66
N ASN A 30 36.35 -36.74 16.77
CA ASN A 30 36.78 -36.46 15.40
C ASN A 30 36.13 -35.17 14.89
N LYS A 31 36.95 -34.39 14.21
CA LYS A 31 36.66 -33.04 13.73
C LYS A 31 35.62 -33.11 12.60
N THR A 32 34.64 -32.22 12.63
CA THR A 32 33.78 -31.90 11.48
C THR A 32 33.53 -30.40 11.54
N GLU A 33 34.31 -29.66 10.76
CA GLU A 33 33.84 -29.07 9.50
C GLU A 33 32.98 -27.84 9.78
N ASP A 34 33.56 -26.68 9.41
CA ASP A 34 32.88 -25.41 9.34
C ASP A 34 31.61 -25.57 8.50
N ASN A 35 30.46 -25.75 9.15
CA ASN A 35 29.18 -25.71 8.47
C ASN A 35 28.88 -24.26 8.15
N GLU A 36 29.42 -23.77 7.03
CA GLU A 36 28.83 -22.64 6.33
C GLU A 36 27.33 -22.93 6.14
N PRO A 37 26.44 -21.94 6.31
CA PRO A 37 25.01 -22.13 6.09
C PRO A 37 24.80 -22.70 4.68
N TYR A 38 24.29 -23.92 4.57
CA TYR A 38 23.93 -24.52 3.28
C TYR A 38 23.03 -23.55 2.51
N ASP A 39 23.52 -23.04 1.39
CA ASP A 39 22.75 -22.19 0.49
C ASP A 39 21.68 -23.03 -0.21
N MET A 40 20.49 -23.05 0.38
CA MET A 40 19.32 -23.78 -0.13
C MET A 40 18.76 -23.18 -1.43
N ALA A 41 19.34 -22.10 -1.96
CA ALA A 41 18.88 -21.48 -3.20
C ALA A 41 18.85 -22.48 -4.38
N TYR A 42 19.79 -23.43 -4.45
CA TYR A 42 19.75 -24.46 -5.49
C TYR A 42 18.53 -25.38 -5.33
N PHE A 43 18.21 -25.78 -4.10
CA PHE A 43 17.04 -26.62 -3.81
C PHE A 43 15.73 -25.89 -4.09
N ASP A 44 15.61 -24.63 -3.69
CA ASP A 44 14.43 -23.79 -3.96
C ASP A 44 14.18 -23.64 -5.47
N ASN A 45 15.24 -23.44 -6.25
CA ASN A 45 15.16 -23.37 -7.72
C ASN A 45 14.71 -24.71 -8.35
N VAL A 46 15.24 -25.85 -7.88
CA VAL A 46 14.85 -27.18 -8.36
C VAL A 46 13.42 -27.54 -7.94
N ALA A 47 13.00 -27.10 -6.75
CA ALA A 47 11.65 -27.31 -6.21
C ALA A 47 10.59 -26.37 -6.81
N GLY A 48 10.99 -25.40 -7.66
CA GLY A 48 10.07 -24.40 -8.21
C GLY A 48 9.57 -23.38 -7.19
N ILE A 49 10.24 -23.27 -6.03
CA ILE A 49 9.94 -22.30 -4.98
C ILE A 49 10.49 -20.96 -5.44
N SER A 50 9.64 -20.15 -6.05
CA SER A 50 9.94 -18.75 -6.30
C SER A 50 9.81 -18.00 -4.98
N THR A 51 10.92 -17.66 -4.33
CA THR A 51 10.92 -16.72 -3.22
C THR A 51 10.71 -15.32 -3.80
N GLU A 52 9.45 -14.92 -3.95
CA GLU A 52 9.14 -13.51 -4.15
C GLU A 52 9.78 -12.74 -3.01
N LYS A 53 10.76 -11.91 -3.33
CA LYS A 53 11.56 -11.22 -2.33
C LYS A 53 10.65 -10.25 -1.59
N GLU A 54 10.26 -10.59 -0.36
CA GLU A 54 9.40 -9.76 0.46
C GLU A 54 10.07 -8.38 0.68
N TYR A 55 9.48 -7.35 0.08
CA TYR A 55 9.92 -5.97 0.27
C TYR A 55 9.06 -5.30 1.34
N ASN A 56 9.65 -5.10 2.52
CA ASN A 56 9.01 -4.43 3.63
C ASN A 56 9.43 -2.95 3.67
N VAL A 57 8.44 -2.04 3.61
CA VAL A 57 8.66 -0.62 3.92
C VAL A 57 8.72 -0.41 5.44
N GLN A 58 9.14 0.77 5.88
CA GLN A 58 9.14 1.11 7.31
C GLN A 58 7.75 0.87 7.93
N PRO A 59 7.64 0.16 9.08
CA PRO A 59 6.34 -0.24 9.65
C PRO A 59 5.34 0.91 9.84
N LYS A 60 5.81 2.08 10.29
CA LYS A 60 4.94 3.25 10.51
C LYS A 60 4.30 3.76 9.21
N ILE A 61 5.03 3.70 8.09
CA ILE A 61 4.51 4.06 6.76
C ILE A 61 3.47 3.04 6.34
N ALA A 62 3.78 1.74 6.46
CA ALA A 62 2.85 0.66 6.13
C ALA A 62 1.53 0.80 6.91
N THR A 63 1.59 0.93 8.24
CA THR A 63 0.41 1.11 9.08
C THR A 63 -0.39 2.34 8.71
N GLY A 64 0.28 3.47 8.42
CA GLY A 64 -0.39 4.71 8.02
C GLY A 64 -1.14 4.56 6.68
N VAL A 65 -0.49 3.97 5.68
CA VAL A 65 -1.09 3.73 4.36
C VAL A 65 -2.27 2.78 4.46
N GLU A 66 -2.10 1.65 5.16
CA GLU A 66 -3.16 0.65 5.32
C GLU A 66 -4.39 1.22 6.02
N LYS A 67 -4.19 2.03 7.06
CA LYS A 67 -5.28 2.71 7.75
C LYS A 67 -6.06 3.62 6.80
N ILE A 68 -5.38 4.42 5.99
CA ILE A 68 -6.05 5.35 5.06
C ILE A 68 -6.78 4.59 3.95
N LEU A 69 -6.21 3.50 3.45
CA LEU A 69 -6.87 2.64 2.45
C LEU A 69 -8.13 1.98 3.03
N SER A 70 -8.10 1.58 4.29
CA SER A 70 -9.22 0.94 4.97
C SER A 70 -10.32 1.92 5.39
N GLU A 71 -9.96 3.09 5.93
CA GLU A 71 -10.90 4.01 6.61
C GLU A 71 -11.10 5.34 5.87
N GLY A 72 -10.21 5.67 4.93
CA GLY A 72 -10.12 7.01 4.36
C GLY A 72 -9.52 8.04 5.33
N LEU A 73 -9.52 9.31 4.90
CA LEU A 73 -9.16 10.45 5.72
C LEU A 73 -10.42 11.14 6.24
N SER A 74 -10.31 11.84 7.37
CA SER A 74 -11.38 12.71 7.84
C SER A 74 -11.61 13.87 6.87
N LYS A 75 -12.84 14.36 6.80
CA LYS A 75 -13.20 15.50 5.93
C LYS A 75 -12.34 16.74 6.23
N GLU A 76 -12.09 17.02 7.49
CA GLU A 76 -11.26 18.16 7.92
C GLU A 76 -9.83 18.04 7.37
N THR A 77 -9.21 16.86 7.51
CA THR A 77 -7.86 16.61 6.98
C THR A 77 -7.83 16.77 5.47
N VAL A 78 -8.82 16.22 4.76
CA VAL A 78 -8.93 16.35 3.29
C VAL A 78 -9.05 17.82 2.88
N ASP A 79 -9.92 18.59 3.54
CA ASP A 79 -10.13 20.01 3.22
C ASP A 79 -8.87 20.84 3.50
N ASN A 80 -8.12 20.54 4.56
CA ASN A 80 -6.85 21.18 4.87
C ASN A 80 -5.78 20.87 3.81
N LEU A 81 -5.65 19.61 3.40
CA LEU A 81 -4.74 19.20 2.34
C LEU A 81 -5.13 19.81 0.98
N TYR A 82 -6.42 19.94 0.68
CA TYR A 82 -6.90 20.58 -0.54
C TYR A 82 -6.54 22.07 -0.60
N LYS A 83 -6.53 22.76 0.54
CA LYS A 83 -6.07 24.15 0.67
C LYS A 83 -4.55 24.25 0.56
N LYS A 84 -3.81 23.31 1.17
CA LYS A 84 -2.34 23.25 1.13
C LYS A 84 -1.80 23.08 -0.30
N TYR A 85 -2.38 22.17 -1.07
CA TYR A 85 -1.88 21.83 -2.42
C TYR A 85 -2.69 22.53 -3.51
N GLN A 86 -2.27 23.72 -3.89
CA GLN A 86 -2.85 24.45 -5.02
C GLN A 86 -2.34 23.91 -6.36
N ARG A 87 -3.14 24.11 -7.41
CA ARG A 87 -2.77 23.73 -8.78
C ARG A 87 -1.69 24.69 -9.30
N PRO A 88 -0.52 24.19 -9.76
CA PRO A 88 0.47 25.02 -10.43
C PRO A 88 -0.09 25.66 -11.70
N THR A 89 0.24 26.92 -11.97
CA THR A 89 -0.31 27.67 -13.11
C THR A 89 0.11 27.10 -14.46
N ASN A 90 1.33 26.58 -14.56
CA ASN A 90 1.89 25.89 -15.73
C ASN A 90 1.36 24.45 -15.93
N CYS A 91 0.66 23.88 -14.95
CA CYS A 91 0.06 22.54 -15.03
C CYS A 91 -1.46 22.62 -15.15
N THR A 92 -1.95 23.14 -16.29
CA THR A 92 -3.40 23.38 -16.51
C THR A 92 -4.27 22.13 -16.42
N ARG A 93 -3.71 20.96 -16.71
CA ARG A 93 -4.39 19.65 -16.66
C ARG A 93 -4.45 19.01 -15.27
N LEU A 94 -3.76 19.55 -14.26
CA LEU A 94 -3.90 19.13 -12.87
C LEU A 94 -5.17 19.71 -12.23
N ALA A 95 -6.30 19.43 -12.86
CA ALA A 95 -7.63 19.85 -12.45
C ALA A 95 -8.63 18.74 -12.74
N VAL A 96 -9.68 18.67 -11.93
CA VAL A 96 -10.88 17.88 -12.29
C VAL A 96 -11.56 18.61 -13.43
N LEU A 97 -11.81 17.88 -14.52
CA LEU A 97 -12.46 18.45 -15.70
C LEU A 97 -13.94 18.10 -15.65
N PRO A 98 -14.83 19.10 -15.69
CA PRO A 98 -16.25 18.83 -15.74
C PRO A 98 -16.60 18.12 -17.06
N CYS A 99 -17.64 17.29 -17.01
CA CYS A 99 -18.25 16.76 -18.22
C CYS A 99 -18.69 17.93 -19.14
N ASN A 100 -18.69 17.67 -20.45
CA ASN A 100 -19.21 18.63 -21.42
C ASN A 100 -20.65 19.05 -21.01
N PRO A 101 -20.96 20.36 -20.89
CA PRO A 101 -22.25 20.81 -20.38
C PRO A 101 -23.45 20.30 -21.18
N GLU A 102 -23.33 20.17 -22.50
CA GLU A 102 -24.41 19.65 -23.36
C GLU A 102 -24.66 18.17 -23.09
N VAL A 103 -23.59 17.36 -23.02
CA VAL A 103 -23.70 15.95 -22.66
C VAL A 103 -24.27 15.80 -21.25
N PHE A 104 -23.75 16.57 -20.30
CA PHE A 104 -24.18 16.54 -18.92
C PHE A 104 -25.67 16.90 -18.79
N LYS A 105 -26.15 17.93 -19.50
CA LYS A 105 -27.56 18.36 -19.48
C LYS A 105 -28.52 17.21 -19.81
N HIS A 106 -28.23 16.46 -20.88
CA HIS A 106 -29.06 15.36 -21.37
C HIS A 106 -28.83 14.03 -20.64
N THR A 107 -27.90 13.98 -19.68
CA THR A 107 -27.62 12.78 -18.89
C THR A 107 -28.64 12.59 -17.75
N SER A 108 -28.97 11.33 -17.44
CA SER A 108 -29.89 10.99 -16.35
C SER A 108 -29.38 11.45 -14.98
N THR A 109 -30.28 11.74 -14.04
CA THR A 109 -29.91 12.15 -12.67
C THR A 109 -29.01 11.13 -11.99
N LYS A 110 -29.28 9.83 -12.16
CA LYS A 110 -28.42 8.75 -11.63
C LYS A 110 -26.99 8.84 -12.18
N ALA A 111 -26.83 9.07 -13.47
CA ALA A 111 -25.51 9.21 -14.07
C ALA A 111 -24.81 10.51 -13.65
N LYS A 112 -25.52 11.63 -13.50
CA LYS A 112 -24.98 12.89 -12.94
C LYS A 112 -24.46 12.73 -11.51
N MET A 113 -25.20 12.01 -10.66
CA MET A 113 -24.75 11.73 -9.29
C MET A 113 -23.49 10.87 -9.28
N ARG A 114 -23.42 9.83 -10.11
CA ARG A 114 -22.22 8.99 -10.25
C ARG A 114 -21.01 9.79 -10.71
N ASP A 115 -21.19 10.64 -11.71
CA ASP A 115 -20.13 11.51 -12.23
C ASP A 115 -19.63 12.48 -11.15
N SER A 116 -20.53 13.12 -10.39
CA SER A 116 -20.17 13.99 -9.27
C SER A 116 -19.36 13.26 -8.19
N SER A 117 -19.75 12.03 -7.83
CA SER A 117 -18.97 11.20 -6.90
C SER A 117 -17.57 10.89 -7.43
N LEU A 118 -17.45 10.51 -8.71
CA LEU A 118 -16.15 10.26 -9.34
C LEU A 118 -15.28 11.52 -9.42
N GLN A 119 -15.87 12.68 -9.72
CA GLN A 119 -15.17 13.96 -9.72
C GLN A 119 -14.62 14.30 -8.32
N ASN A 120 -15.35 13.99 -7.25
CA ASN A 120 -14.85 14.16 -5.88
C ASN A 120 -13.67 13.24 -5.58
N THR A 121 -13.71 11.99 -6.03
CA THR A 121 -12.57 11.07 -5.93
C THR A 121 -11.38 11.54 -6.76
N GLN A 122 -11.63 12.01 -7.98
CA GLN A 122 -10.60 12.58 -8.86
C GLN A 122 -9.97 13.83 -8.25
N LYS A 123 -10.73 14.63 -7.48
CA LYS A 123 -10.19 15.79 -6.76
C LYS A 123 -9.13 15.37 -5.75
N ALA A 124 -9.37 14.31 -4.97
CA ALA A 124 -8.38 13.76 -4.04
C ALA A 124 -7.12 13.32 -4.77
N LEU A 125 -7.30 12.54 -5.84
CA LEU A 125 -6.22 12.07 -6.71
C LEU A 125 -5.36 13.22 -7.23
N ILE A 126 -5.99 14.22 -7.86
CA ILE A 126 -5.31 15.37 -8.47
C ILE A 126 -4.55 16.18 -7.41
N LYS A 127 -5.12 16.34 -6.21
CA LYS A 127 -4.45 17.05 -5.11
C LYS A 127 -3.24 16.28 -4.59
N GLY A 128 -3.31 14.94 -4.54
CA GLY A 128 -2.15 14.09 -4.26
C GLY A 128 -1.05 14.24 -5.32
N VAL A 129 -1.44 14.26 -6.60
CA VAL A 129 -0.49 14.51 -7.70
C VAL A 129 0.14 15.90 -7.59
N CYS A 130 -0.60 16.94 -7.21
CA CYS A 130 -0.04 18.27 -6.96
C CYS A 130 1.03 18.24 -5.85
N ALA A 131 0.79 17.50 -4.76
CA ALA A 131 1.75 17.36 -3.67
C ALA A 131 3.05 16.70 -4.13
N ILE A 132 2.94 15.59 -4.89
CA ILE A 132 4.10 14.90 -5.46
C ILE A 132 4.83 15.76 -6.51
N THR A 133 4.08 16.50 -7.34
CA THR A 133 4.66 17.43 -8.33
C THR A 133 5.46 18.54 -7.63
N SER A 134 4.93 19.11 -6.55
CA SER A 134 5.65 20.09 -5.74
C SER A 134 6.88 19.50 -5.06
N ALA A 135 6.80 18.26 -4.57
CA ALA A 135 7.95 17.56 -4.01
C ALA A 135 9.05 17.33 -5.07
N PHE A 136 8.66 16.95 -6.28
CA PHE A 136 9.58 16.74 -7.39
C PHE A 136 10.25 18.03 -7.87
N ASP A 137 9.51 19.15 -7.89
CA ASP A 137 10.05 20.48 -8.18
C ASP A 137 11.09 20.91 -7.12
N ASP A 138 10.82 20.67 -5.84
CA ASP A 138 11.76 20.94 -4.76
C ASP A 138 13.05 20.10 -4.90
N LEU A 139 12.90 18.80 -5.23
CA LEU A 139 14.04 17.90 -5.45
C LEU A 139 14.90 18.32 -6.65
N SER A 140 14.29 18.94 -7.66
CA SER A 140 14.98 19.38 -8.89
C SER A 140 15.82 20.65 -8.69
N LYS A 141 15.58 21.42 -7.62
CA LYS A 141 16.20 22.74 -7.37
C LYS A 141 17.51 22.70 -6.57
N SER A 142 18.31 21.61 -6.69
CA SER A 142 19.61 21.32 -6.04
C SER A 142 19.52 20.43 -4.78
N PRO A 143 20.59 19.70 -4.40
CA PRO A 143 20.54 18.71 -3.34
C PRO A 143 20.19 19.39 -2.03
N THR A 144 19.20 18.83 -1.36
CA THR A 144 18.57 19.43 -0.21
C THR A 144 19.44 19.20 1.04
N ASP A 145 20.57 19.91 1.13
CA ASP A 145 21.52 19.75 2.25
C ASP A 145 21.00 20.33 3.58
N SER A 146 19.84 20.99 3.56
CA SER A 146 19.17 21.50 4.76
C SER A 146 18.16 20.49 5.30
N ASP A 147 18.32 20.12 6.58
CA ASP A 147 17.38 19.27 7.34
C ASP A 147 15.93 19.76 7.26
N THR A 148 15.73 21.08 7.23
CA THR A 148 14.40 21.70 7.11
C THR A 148 13.77 21.39 5.76
N ALA A 149 14.54 21.53 4.68
CA ALA A 149 14.03 21.29 3.34
C ALA A 149 13.79 19.78 3.09
N MET A 150 14.59 18.90 3.69
CA MET A 150 14.30 17.45 3.72
C MET A 150 13.06 17.09 4.51
N THR A 151 12.80 17.75 5.62
CA THR A 151 11.57 17.56 6.40
C THR A 151 10.35 17.97 5.56
N LEU A 152 10.41 19.14 4.93
CA LEU A 152 9.33 19.62 4.05
C LEU A 152 9.11 18.71 2.84
N LEU A 153 10.17 18.12 2.26
CA LEU A 153 10.01 17.15 1.18
C LEU A 153 9.27 15.91 1.66
N LYS A 154 9.67 15.34 2.81
CA LYS A 154 9.03 14.16 3.41
C LYS A 154 7.56 14.43 3.70
N GLU A 155 7.22 15.61 4.21
CA GLU A 155 5.82 16.02 4.43
C GLU A 155 5.02 16.08 3.13
N LYS A 156 5.57 16.68 2.06
CA LYS A 156 4.87 16.74 0.77
C LYS A 156 4.62 15.36 0.18
N VAL A 157 5.60 14.47 0.28
CA VAL A 157 5.46 13.08 -0.18
C VAL A 157 4.43 12.33 0.66
N ALA A 158 4.49 12.45 1.99
CA ALA A 158 3.55 11.81 2.90
C ALA A 158 2.10 12.27 2.66
N ASP A 159 1.89 13.58 2.50
CA ASP A 159 0.58 14.15 2.17
C ASP A 159 0.08 13.67 0.80
N GLY A 160 0.98 13.58 -0.19
CA GLY A 160 0.68 13.05 -1.51
C GLY A 160 0.21 11.61 -1.44
N VAL A 161 0.95 10.74 -0.76
CA VAL A 161 0.58 9.35 -0.51
C VAL A 161 -0.76 9.27 0.22
N ALA A 162 -0.98 10.08 1.27
CA ALA A 162 -2.22 10.09 2.01
C ALA A 162 -3.45 10.43 1.13
N LEU A 163 -3.33 11.45 0.26
CA LEU A 163 -4.39 11.83 -0.67
C LEU A 163 -4.65 10.77 -1.74
N LEU A 164 -3.61 10.13 -2.26
CA LEU A 164 -3.74 9.04 -3.24
C LEU A 164 -4.39 7.81 -2.61
N SER A 165 -3.98 7.42 -1.40
CA SER A 165 -4.62 6.33 -0.64
C SER A 165 -6.07 6.65 -0.32
N HIS A 166 -6.38 7.90 0.07
CA HIS A 166 -7.76 8.33 0.29
C HIS A 166 -8.61 8.27 -0.99
N ALA A 167 -8.03 8.64 -2.14
CA ALA A 167 -8.68 8.50 -3.43
C ALA A 167 -8.97 7.02 -3.75
N SER A 168 -8.03 6.11 -3.47
CA SER A 168 -8.21 4.67 -3.64
C SER A 168 -9.35 4.14 -2.77
N HIS A 169 -9.35 4.47 -1.47
CA HIS A 169 -10.46 4.14 -0.56
C HIS A 169 -11.80 4.66 -1.10
N SER A 170 -11.83 5.91 -1.57
CA SER A 170 -13.04 6.51 -2.13
C SER A 170 -13.53 5.80 -3.40
N LEU A 171 -12.61 5.30 -4.24
CA LEU A 171 -12.95 4.47 -5.41
C LEU A 171 -13.55 3.12 -4.99
N ASP A 172 -13.00 2.48 -3.96
CA ASP A 172 -13.53 1.22 -3.44
C ASP A 172 -14.95 1.39 -2.92
N MET A 173 -15.17 2.45 -2.13
CA MET A 173 -16.50 2.80 -1.66
C MET A 173 -17.43 3.09 -2.83
N PHE A 174 -17.02 3.89 -3.82
CA PHE A 174 -17.83 4.19 -5.01
C PHE A 174 -18.20 2.92 -5.79
N ARG A 175 -17.24 2.01 -6.01
CA ARG A 175 -17.48 0.71 -6.68
C ARG A 175 -18.49 -0.12 -5.91
N ARG A 176 -18.32 -0.28 -4.59
CA ARG A 176 -19.27 -1.02 -3.73
C ARG A 176 -20.68 -0.43 -3.78
N HIS A 177 -20.81 0.89 -3.82
CA HIS A 177 -22.12 1.55 -3.97
C HIS A 177 -22.72 1.42 -5.37
N SER A 178 -21.90 1.26 -6.40
CA SER A 178 -22.37 1.15 -7.79
C SER A 178 -23.02 -0.19 -8.12
N PHE A 179 -22.76 -1.23 -7.31
CA PHE A 179 -23.39 -2.55 -7.43
C PHE A 179 -24.65 -2.71 -6.57
N LYS A 180 -25.04 -1.67 -5.82
CA LYS A 180 -26.30 -1.60 -5.08
C LYS A 180 -27.34 -0.85 -5.89
#